data_AF-A0A395X224-F1
#
_entry.id   AF-A0A395X224-F1
#
_cell.length_a   1.000
_cell.length_b   1.000
_cell.length_c   1.000
_cell.angle_alpha   90.00
_cell.angle_beta   90.00
_cell.angle_gamma   90.00
#
_symmetry.space_group_name_H-M   'P 1'
#
loop_
_entity.id
_entity.type
_entity.pdbx_description
1 polymer ?
#
loop_
_entity_poly.entity_id
_entity_poly.type
_entity_poly.pdbx_seq_one_letter_code
_entity_poly.pdbx_strand_id
1 'polypeptide(L)'
;MKKNSFLILGLTLVLCTATPFSVYAQDINGDDLVMMQETDFEKMIAEILSIKSENPELTEDEVLKIMDEQEFGDKRDIRGITDIWNSLTESEKRLCIRYPFDALKVNTARKIATEQTERKFGYSGLGDRSDAFRHGIWNAEMSILLGSKKAELFATAHEDKDVSGDESDGFPKIAHKEMDLHNNEVGRYIGEENGNASEDELADIIYSNIYSESTQFVWLHD
;
A
#
# COMPACT_ATOMS: atom_id res chain seq x y z
N MET A 1 71.16 38.07 -9.63
CA MET A 1 71.66 38.75 -8.40
C MET A 1 70.58 38.58 -7.33
N LYS A 2 70.77 37.65 -6.37
CA LYS A 2 70.98 37.94 -4.92
C LYS A 2 69.99 39.02 -4.44
N LYS A 3 68.95 38.70 -3.66
CA LYS A 3 68.90 38.46 -2.19
C LYS A 3 67.45 38.84 -1.79
N ASN A 4 66.72 38.38 -0.78
CA ASN A 4 67.02 37.84 0.54
C ASN A 4 65.76 37.12 1.04
N SER A 5 65.97 36.04 1.80
CA SER A 5 64.98 35.41 2.66
C SER A 5 64.52 36.35 3.78
N PHE A 6 63.23 36.31 4.12
CA PHE A 6 62.76 36.61 5.47
C PHE A 6 61.83 35.48 5.93
N LEU A 7 62.32 34.78 6.95
CA LEU A 7 61.64 33.78 7.75
C LEU A 7 60.69 34.54 8.69
N ILE A 8 59.39 34.30 8.64
CA ILE A 8 58.46 34.70 9.69
C ILE A 8 57.93 33.43 10.35
N LEU A 9 58.39 33.23 11.58
CA LEU A 9 57.98 32.18 12.50
C LEU A 9 56.59 32.55 13.05
N GLY A 10 55.53 31.93 12.52
CA GLY A 10 54.16 32.08 13.01
C GLY A 10 53.75 30.88 13.85
N LEU A 11 53.77 31.05 15.17
CA LEU A 11 53.26 30.09 16.15
C LEU A 11 51.73 30.06 16.09
N THR A 12 51.13 29.08 15.40
CA THR A 12 49.67 28.87 15.46
C THR A 12 49.32 27.82 16.50
N LEU A 13 48.67 28.31 17.55
CA LEU A 13 48.05 27.61 18.65
C LEU A 13 46.98 26.62 18.13
N VAL A 14 47.08 25.35 18.53
CA VAL A 14 46.03 24.35 18.36
C VAL A 14 44.91 24.67 19.34
N LEU A 15 43.74 25.05 18.83
CA LEU A 15 42.48 25.06 19.56
C LEU A 15 41.60 23.97 18.94
N CYS A 16 41.63 22.78 19.54
CA CYS A 16 40.65 21.73 19.28
C CYS A 16 39.30 22.18 19.85
N THR A 17 38.46 22.76 19.00
CA THR A 17 37.03 22.85 19.31
C THR A 17 36.42 21.49 19.03
N ALA A 18 36.22 20.70 20.10
CA ALA A 18 35.31 19.57 20.07
C ALA A 18 33.90 20.12 19.82
N THR A 19 33.43 20.04 18.58
CA THR A 19 32.01 20.23 18.29
C THR A 19 31.26 18.98 18.76
N PRO A 20 30.11 19.13 19.44
CA PRO A 20 29.36 18.00 19.93
C PRO A 20 28.89 17.13 18.75
N PHE A 21 28.97 15.82 18.96
CA PHE A 21 28.39 14.80 18.13
C PHE A 21 26.95 15.18 17.74
N SER A 22 26.72 15.45 16.46
CA SER A 22 25.40 15.23 15.87
C SER A 22 25.34 13.75 15.54
N VAL A 23 24.86 12.96 16.50
CA VAL A 23 24.25 11.67 16.21
C VAL A 23 23.03 12.00 15.34
N TYR A 24 23.17 11.84 14.04
CA TYR A 24 22.00 11.77 13.18
C TYR A 24 21.36 10.42 13.43
N ALA A 25 20.13 10.49 13.94
CA ALA A 25 19.23 9.37 14.03
C ALA A 25 19.15 8.70 12.65
N GLN A 26 19.25 7.39 12.67
CA GLN A 26 19.08 6.53 11.52
C GLN A 26 17.68 6.80 10.93
N ASP A 27 17.64 7.24 9.67
CA ASP A 27 16.41 7.28 8.89
C ASP A 27 15.83 5.86 8.88
N ILE A 28 14.68 5.67 9.54
CA ILE A 28 13.84 4.51 9.31
C ILE A 28 13.23 4.75 7.93
N ASN A 29 13.88 4.24 6.90
CA ASN A 29 13.39 4.27 5.53
C ASN A 29 11.99 3.64 5.50
N GLY A 30 11.06 4.23 4.76
CA GLY A 30 9.72 3.67 4.51
C GLY A 30 9.75 2.24 3.95
N ASP A 31 10.88 1.83 3.40
CA ASP A 31 11.18 0.47 2.94
C ASP A 31 11.10 -0.57 4.08
N ASP A 32 11.65 -0.29 5.26
CA ASP A 32 11.61 -1.23 6.39
C ASP A 32 10.18 -1.39 6.93
N LEU A 33 9.36 -0.33 6.90
CA LEU A 33 7.97 -0.38 7.39
C LEU A 33 7.06 -1.15 6.42
N VAL A 34 7.23 -0.94 5.12
CA VAL A 34 6.48 -1.64 4.05
C VAL A 34 6.86 -3.12 4.02
N MET A 35 8.15 -3.44 4.11
CA MET A 35 8.64 -4.82 4.15
C MET A 35 8.16 -5.56 5.41
N MET A 36 8.09 -4.87 6.57
CA MET A 36 7.55 -5.47 7.79
C MET A 36 6.06 -5.80 7.65
N GLN A 37 5.26 -4.87 7.08
CA GLN A 37 3.84 -5.06 6.83
C GLN A 37 3.55 -6.22 5.85
N GLU A 38 4.40 -6.43 4.84
CA GLU A 38 4.28 -7.55 3.91
C GLU A 38 4.51 -8.89 4.60
N THR A 39 5.58 -9.01 5.39
CA THR A 39 5.84 -10.23 6.14
C THR A 39 4.72 -10.51 7.16
N ASP A 40 4.11 -9.47 7.71
CA ASP A 40 3.02 -9.64 8.67
C ASP A 40 1.69 -10.00 8.00
N PHE A 41 1.40 -9.50 6.79
CA PHE A 41 0.25 -9.96 6.00
C PHE A 41 0.41 -11.43 5.59
N GLU A 42 1.61 -11.84 5.15
CA GLU A 42 1.90 -13.23 4.83
C GLU A 42 1.74 -14.15 6.04
N LYS A 43 2.25 -13.73 7.21
CA LYS A 43 2.05 -14.45 8.49
C LYS A 43 0.58 -14.54 8.87
N MET A 44 -0.20 -13.47 8.70
CA MET A 44 -1.64 -13.46 8.94
C MET A 44 -2.35 -14.51 8.06
N ILE A 45 -2.02 -14.58 6.77
CA ILE A 45 -2.56 -15.61 5.87
C ILE A 45 -2.08 -17.02 6.25
N ALA A 46 -0.82 -17.18 6.66
CA ALA A 46 -0.28 -18.45 7.11
C ALA A 46 -1.01 -18.97 8.36
N GLU A 47 -1.39 -18.08 9.28
CA GLU A 47 -2.16 -18.41 10.48
C GLU A 47 -3.58 -18.89 10.13
N ILE A 48 -4.28 -18.18 9.22
CA ILE A 48 -5.58 -18.62 8.68
C ILE A 48 -5.46 -20.03 8.09
N LEU A 49 -4.40 -20.30 7.31
CA LEU A 49 -4.15 -21.61 6.73
C LEU A 49 -3.87 -22.67 7.82
N SER A 50 -3.13 -22.31 8.87
CA SER A 50 -2.84 -23.19 10.00
C SER A 50 -4.13 -23.62 10.69
N ILE A 51 -4.99 -22.66 11.10
CA ILE A 51 -6.28 -22.91 11.76
C ILE A 51 -7.14 -23.85 10.93
N LYS A 52 -7.26 -23.58 9.62
CA LYS A 52 -8.06 -24.41 8.70
C LYS A 52 -7.47 -25.81 8.50
N SER A 53 -6.14 -25.94 8.50
CA SER A 53 -5.47 -27.23 8.33
C SER A 53 -5.62 -28.12 9.58
N GLU A 54 -5.57 -27.51 10.77
CA GLU A 54 -5.74 -28.20 12.05
C GLU A 54 -7.21 -28.52 12.33
N ASN A 55 -8.14 -27.76 11.76
CA ASN A 55 -9.57 -27.86 12.03
C ASN A 55 -10.40 -27.79 10.72
N PRO A 56 -10.36 -28.83 9.87
CA PRO A 56 -10.96 -28.80 8.53
C PRO A 56 -12.50 -28.70 8.51
N GLU A 57 -13.15 -28.98 9.63
CA GLU A 57 -14.61 -28.90 9.79
C GLU A 57 -15.10 -27.50 10.18
N LEU A 58 -14.20 -26.56 10.51
CA LEU A 58 -14.61 -25.22 10.90
C LEU A 58 -15.28 -24.49 9.74
N THR A 59 -16.40 -23.85 10.05
CA THR A 59 -17.05 -22.89 9.18
C THR A 59 -16.23 -21.60 9.10
N GLU A 60 -16.47 -20.80 8.06
CA GLU A 60 -15.83 -19.48 7.91
C GLU A 60 -16.10 -18.57 9.10
N ASP A 61 -17.30 -18.62 9.68
CA ASP A 61 -17.67 -17.82 10.87
C ASP A 61 -16.88 -18.24 12.11
N GLU A 62 -16.60 -19.53 12.27
CA GLU A 62 -15.78 -20.02 13.38
C GLU A 62 -14.32 -19.63 13.22
N VAL A 63 -13.77 -19.68 12.00
CA VAL A 63 -12.40 -19.19 11.73
C VAL A 63 -12.31 -17.69 11.95
N LEU A 64 -13.29 -16.91 11.49
CA LEU A 64 -13.37 -15.47 11.72
C LEU A 64 -13.36 -15.15 13.22
N LYS A 65 -14.22 -15.83 13.99
CA LYS A 65 -14.27 -15.68 15.45
C LYS A 65 -12.93 -16.01 16.11
N ILE A 66 -12.28 -17.09 15.69
CA ILE A 66 -10.95 -17.46 16.20
C ILE A 66 -9.93 -16.35 15.92
N MET A 67 -9.91 -15.83 14.69
CA MET A 67 -8.99 -14.75 14.29
C MET A 67 -9.27 -13.43 15.05
N ASP A 68 -10.53 -13.10 15.32
CA ASP A 68 -10.92 -11.91 16.07
C ASP A 68 -10.62 -12.03 17.59
N GLU A 69 -10.69 -13.24 18.14
CA GLU A 69 -10.45 -13.52 19.58
C GLU A 69 -8.98 -13.86 19.89
N GLN A 70 -8.17 -14.17 18.90
CA GLN A 70 -6.78 -14.59 19.09
C GLN A 70 -5.84 -13.40 19.39
N GLU A 71 -5.12 -13.53 20.51
CA GLU A 71 -3.86 -12.83 20.76
C GLU A 71 -2.72 -13.75 20.28
N PHE A 72 -2.22 -13.57 19.05
CA PHE A 72 -1.27 -14.47 18.38
C PHE A 72 0.19 -14.34 18.86
N GLY A 73 0.80 -15.36 19.49
CA GLY A 73 2.28 -15.47 19.53
C GLY A 73 3.05 -14.61 20.57
N ASP A 74 4.33 -14.28 20.32
CA ASP A 74 5.22 -13.50 21.21
C ASP A 74 5.05 -11.99 20.96
N LYS A 75 5.01 -11.16 22.02
CA LYS A 75 4.41 -9.79 22.12
C LYS A 75 4.76 -8.74 21.04
N ARG A 76 5.77 -9.00 20.19
CA ARG A 76 6.23 -8.09 19.13
C ARG A 76 5.64 -8.41 17.77
N ASP A 77 5.56 -9.68 17.38
CA ASP A 77 4.98 -10.09 16.08
C ASP A 77 3.45 -10.08 16.11
N ILE A 78 2.83 -10.23 17.30
CA ILE A 78 1.37 -10.15 17.49
C ILE A 78 0.81 -8.83 16.99
N ARG A 79 1.51 -7.72 17.32
CA ARG A 79 0.98 -6.38 17.06
C ARG A 79 0.79 -6.16 15.57
N GLY A 80 1.75 -6.55 14.73
CA GLY A 80 1.63 -6.39 13.27
C GLY A 80 0.47 -7.17 12.66
N ILE A 81 0.32 -8.46 13.00
CA ILE A 81 -0.75 -9.32 12.48
C ILE A 81 -2.12 -8.81 12.95
N THR A 82 -2.27 -8.54 14.24
CA THR A 82 -3.53 -8.05 14.81
C THR A 82 -3.90 -6.67 14.29
N ASP A 83 -2.93 -5.76 14.09
CA ASP A 83 -3.18 -4.43 13.54
C ASP A 83 -3.66 -4.53 12.08
N ILE A 84 -3.05 -5.40 11.26
CA ILE A 84 -3.49 -5.66 9.88
C ILE A 84 -4.91 -6.24 9.90
N TRP A 85 -5.15 -7.31 10.67
CA TRP A 85 -6.46 -7.97 10.72
C TRP A 85 -7.58 -7.01 11.11
N ASN A 86 -7.32 -6.13 12.10
CA ASN A 86 -8.29 -5.15 12.57
C ASN A 86 -8.47 -3.96 11.61
N SER A 87 -7.56 -3.75 10.66
CA SER A 87 -7.70 -2.73 9.62
C SER A 87 -8.58 -3.16 8.45
N LEU A 88 -8.77 -4.48 8.27
CA LEU A 88 -9.61 -5.04 7.21
C LEU A 88 -11.10 -4.82 7.51
N THR A 89 -11.89 -4.62 6.47
CA THR A 89 -13.35 -4.71 6.60
C THR A 89 -13.76 -6.14 6.94
N GLU A 90 -14.92 -6.32 7.57
CA GLU A 90 -15.47 -7.65 7.82
C GLU A 90 -15.62 -8.48 6.52
N SER A 91 -15.96 -7.81 5.42
CA SER A 91 -16.04 -8.42 4.09
C SER A 91 -14.66 -8.88 3.59
N GLU A 92 -13.60 -8.09 3.78
CA GLU A 92 -12.22 -8.47 3.44
C GLU A 92 -11.70 -9.63 4.29
N LYS A 93 -11.96 -9.63 5.61
CA LYS A 93 -11.58 -10.73 6.51
C LYS A 93 -12.14 -12.07 6.03
N ARG A 94 -13.41 -12.08 5.64
CA ARG A 94 -14.09 -13.27 5.09
C ARG A 94 -13.47 -13.74 3.80
N LEU A 95 -13.10 -12.82 2.91
CA LEU A 95 -12.40 -13.17 1.67
C LEU A 95 -10.98 -13.69 1.93
N CYS A 96 -10.27 -13.18 2.92
CA CYS A 96 -8.97 -13.71 3.34
C CYS A 96 -9.09 -15.17 3.84
N ILE A 97 -10.15 -15.47 4.60
CA ILE A 97 -10.43 -16.83 5.07
C ILE A 97 -10.82 -17.74 3.90
N ARG A 98 -11.66 -17.25 2.98
CA ARG A 98 -12.20 -18.06 1.87
C ARG A 98 -11.17 -18.31 0.77
N TYR A 99 -10.36 -17.30 0.46
CA TYR A 99 -9.41 -17.27 -0.66
C TYR A 99 -8.01 -16.79 -0.22
N PRO A 100 -7.33 -17.48 0.71
CA PRO A 100 -6.08 -17.01 1.32
C PRO A 100 -4.97 -16.74 0.30
N PHE A 101 -4.82 -17.60 -0.72
CA PHE A 101 -3.81 -17.39 -1.76
C PHE A 101 -4.15 -16.23 -2.72
N ASP A 102 -5.44 -15.97 -2.97
CA ASP A 102 -5.83 -14.80 -3.77
C ASP A 102 -5.62 -13.51 -2.95
N ALA A 103 -5.84 -13.54 -1.63
CA ALA A 103 -5.56 -12.41 -0.75
C ALA A 103 -4.08 -11.98 -0.79
N LEU A 104 -3.14 -12.93 -0.88
CA LEU A 104 -1.72 -12.62 -1.09
C LEU A 104 -1.47 -11.86 -2.41
N LYS A 105 -2.17 -12.26 -3.48
CA LYS A 105 -2.09 -11.57 -4.78
C LYS A 105 -2.73 -10.18 -4.73
N VAL A 106 -3.83 -10.02 -4.00
CA VAL A 106 -4.46 -8.71 -3.77
C VAL A 106 -3.50 -7.77 -3.04
N ASN A 107 -2.78 -8.26 -2.03
CA ASN A 107 -1.76 -7.47 -1.35
C ASN A 107 -0.54 -7.15 -2.25
N THR A 108 -0.17 -8.08 -3.15
CA THR A 108 0.85 -7.83 -4.18
C THR A 108 0.42 -6.70 -5.13
N ALA A 109 -0.82 -6.76 -5.66
CA ALA A 109 -1.38 -5.70 -6.51
C ALA A 109 -1.45 -4.36 -5.77
N ARG A 110 -1.81 -4.37 -4.48
CA ARG A 110 -1.84 -3.16 -3.64
C ARG A 110 -0.45 -2.51 -3.55
N LYS A 111 0.61 -3.33 -3.35
CA LYS A 111 1.99 -2.84 -3.32
C LYS A 111 2.37 -2.17 -4.63
N ILE A 112 2.14 -2.85 -5.76
CA ILE A 112 2.41 -2.30 -7.10
C ILE A 112 1.69 -0.97 -7.26
N ALA A 113 0.41 -0.90 -6.88
CA ALA A 113 -0.36 0.33 -6.97
C ALA A 113 0.23 1.48 -6.15
N THR A 114 0.63 1.22 -4.90
CA THR A 114 1.29 2.22 -4.05
C THR A 114 2.58 2.72 -4.67
N GLU A 115 3.47 1.80 -5.07
CA GLU A 115 4.77 2.15 -5.65
C GLU A 115 4.62 2.92 -6.97
N GLN A 116 3.72 2.48 -7.85
CA GLN A 116 3.48 3.16 -9.13
C GLN A 116 2.86 4.55 -8.91
N THR A 117 1.97 4.70 -7.93
CA THR A 117 1.39 6.02 -7.59
C THR A 117 2.49 6.98 -7.15
N GLU A 118 3.35 6.56 -6.24
CA GLU A 118 4.47 7.37 -5.78
C GLU A 118 5.46 7.68 -6.91
N ARG A 119 5.77 6.72 -7.78
CA ARG A 119 6.66 6.95 -8.95
C ARG A 119 6.07 7.95 -9.95
N LYS A 120 4.76 7.90 -10.20
CA LYS A 120 4.09 8.73 -11.22
C LYS A 120 3.73 10.12 -10.73
N PHE A 121 3.33 10.26 -9.47
CA PHE A 121 2.84 11.52 -8.90
C PHE A 121 3.81 12.17 -7.91
N GLY A 122 4.71 11.40 -7.30
CA GLY A 122 5.58 11.86 -6.20
C GLY A 122 4.86 11.99 -4.86
N TYR A 123 3.57 11.65 -4.81
CA TYR A 123 2.72 11.67 -3.61
C TYR A 123 1.51 10.73 -3.83
N SER A 124 0.72 10.51 -2.77
CA SER A 124 -0.50 9.70 -2.80
C SER A 124 -1.61 10.44 -2.04
N GLY A 125 -2.48 11.10 -2.79
CA GLY A 125 -3.62 11.88 -2.30
C GLY A 125 -4.89 11.04 -2.07
N LEU A 126 -5.87 11.71 -1.46
CA LEU A 126 -7.23 11.25 -1.23
C LEU A 126 -8.15 12.09 -2.14
N GLY A 127 -9.05 11.46 -2.89
CA GLY A 127 -10.04 12.14 -3.73
C GLY A 127 -9.49 12.82 -5.00
N ASP A 128 -8.20 12.72 -5.28
CA ASP A 128 -7.55 13.41 -6.40
C ASP A 128 -7.15 12.46 -7.54
N ARG A 129 -6.43 12.99 -8.55
CA ARG A 129 -5.96 12.19 -9.68
C ARG A 129 -5.03 11.04 -9.28
N SER A 130 -4.21 11.22 -8.25
CA SER A 130 -3.32 10.16 -7.78
C SER A 130 -4.11 9.03 -7.10
N ASP A 131 -5.25 9.35 -6.49
CA ASP A 131 -6.19 8.37 -5.95
C ASP A 131 -6.88 7.57 -7.06
N ALA A 132 -7.42 8.28 -8.06
CA ALA A 132 -8.01 7.65 -9.24
C ALA A 132 -7.01 6.72 -9.96
N PHE A 133 -5.75 7.15 -10.08
CA PHE A 133 -4.66 6.32 -10.60
C PHE A 133 -4.46 5.08 -9.74
N ARG A 134 -4.31 5.24 -8.43
CA ARG A 134 -4.03 4.16 -7.48
C ARG A 134 -5.10 3.07 -7.54
N HIS A 135 -6.39 3.46 -7.54
CA HIS A 135 -7.50 2.52 -7.70
C HIS A 135 -7.51 1.83 -9.06
N GLY A 136 -7.22 2.58 -10.12
CA GLY A 136 -7.10 2.06 -11.49
C GLY A 136 -6.03 0.99 -11.62
N ILE A 137 -4.79 1.29 -11.23
CA ILE A 137 -3.67 0.34 -11.34
C ILE A 137 -3.87 -0.85 -10.41
N TRP A 138 -4.38 -0.64 -9.19
CA TRP A 138 -4.67 -1.73 -8.27
C TRP A 138 -5.64 -2.75 -8.87
N ASN A 139 -6.74 -2.27 -9.47
CA ASN A 139 -7.72 -3.15 -10.10
C ASN A 139 -7.25 -3.77 -11.41
N ALA A 140 -6.41 -3.06 -12.18
CA ALA A 140 -5.82 -3.61 -13.39
C ALA A 140 -4.87 -4.78 -13.06
N GLU A 141 -3.97 -4.60 -12.09
CA GLU A 141 -3.07 -5.65 -11.60
C GLU A 141 -3.83 -6.83 -10.99
N MET A 142 -4.87 -6.55 -10.19
CA MET A 142 -5.74 -7.60 -9.68
C MET A 142 -6.39 -8.40 -10.82
N SER A 143 -6.94 -7.74 -11.84
CA SER A 143 -7.53 -8.44 -13.00
C SER A 143 -6.54 -9.38 -13.69
N ILE A 144 -5.26 -9.00 -13.79
CA ILE A 144 -4.21 -9.84 -14.37
C ILE A 144 -3.86 -11.03 -13.45
N LEU A 145 -3.70 -10.79 -12.15
CA LEU A 145 -3.20 -11.79 -11.20
C LEU A 145 -4.25 -12.82 -10.75
N LEU A 146 -5.52 -12.42 -10.62
CA LEU A 146 -6.61 -13.26 -10.10
C LEU A 146 -7.85 -13.33 -11.01
N GLY A 147 -7.92 -12.54 -12.08
CA GLY A 147 -9.09 -12.44 -12.95
C GLY A 147 -10.15 -11.48 -12.40
N SER A 148 -10.85 -10.80 -13.30
CA SER A 148 -11.72 -9.64 -12.97
C SER A 148 -12.85 -9.93 -12.01
N LYS A 149 -13.42 -11.14 -12.03
CA LYS A 149 -14.50 -11.52 -11.11
C LYS A 149 -14.04 -11.52 -9.65
N LYS A 150 -12.83 -12.02 -9.39
CA LYS A 150 -12.28 -11.99 -8.04
C LYS A 150 -11.74 -10.59 -7.73
N ALA A 151 -11.19 -9.87 -8.71
CA ALA A 151 -10.75 -8.49 -8.53
C ALA A 151 -11.91 -7.60 -8.07
N GLU A 152 -13.06 -7.70 -8.72
CA GLU A 152 -14.30 -7.01 -8.34
C GLU A 152 -14.74 -7.38 -6.93
N LEU A 153 -14.71 -8.67 -6.57
CA LEU A 153 -15.11 -9.16 -5.25
C LEU A 153 -14.25 -8.54 -4.13
N PHE A 154 -12.92 -8.54 -4.30
CA PHE A 154 -11.99 -7.96 -3.31
C PHE A 154 -12.06 -6.43 -3.28
N ALA A 155 -12.10 -5.77 -4.44
CA ALA A 155 -12.21 -4.32 -4.52
C ALA A 155 -13.53 -3.83 -3.89
N THR A 156 -14.65 -4.50 -4.14
CA THR A 156 -15.94 -4.14 -3.54
C THR A 156 -15.94 -4.34 -2.02
N ALA A 157 -15.29 -5.41 -1.53
CA ALA A 157 -15.13 -5.64 -0.10
C ALA A 157 -14.27 -4.56 0.58
N HIS A 158 -13.27 -4.03 -0.13
CA HIS A 158 -12.45 -2.92 0.35
C HIS A 158 -13.27 -1.63 0.53
N GLU A 159 -14.25 -1.39 -0.35
CA GLU A 159 -15.12 -0.22 -0.25
C GLU A 159 -16.28 -0.40 0.75
N ASP A 160 -16.36 -1.53 1.46
CA ASP A 160 -17.39 -1.81 2.47
C ASP A 160 -17.10 -1.13 3.83
N LYS A 161 -16.81 0.17 3.77
CA LYS A 161 -16.51 1.04 4.90
C LYS A 161 -17.73 1.87 5.30
N ASP A 162 -17.72 2.43 6.51
CA ASP A 162 -18.73 3.40 6.93
C ASP A 162 -18.63 4.69 6.10
N VAL A 163 -19.72 5.00 5.41
CA VAL A 163 -19.86 6.17 4.53
C VAL A 163 -20.55 7.35 5.21
N SER A 164 -20.69 7.33 6.53
CA SER A 164 -21.28 8.44 7.28
C SER A 164 -20.29 9.61 7.44
N GLY A 165 -20.78 10.82 7.17
CA GLY A 165 -20.00 12.05 7.30
C GLY A 165 -19.08 12.34 6.11
N ASP A 166 -18.05 13.13 6.40
CA ASP A 166 -17.09 13.64 5.41
C ASP A 166 -15.69 13.08 5.66
N GLU A 167 -14.89 12.99 4.61
CA GLU A 167 -13.46 12.69 4.67
C GLU A 167 -12.63 13.95 5.03
N SER A 168 -11.33 13.75 5.26
CA SER A 168 -10.40 14.82 5.65
C SER A 168 -10.23 15.95 4.62
N ASP A 169 -10.58 15.69 3.36
CA ASP A 169 -10.59 16.65 2.25
C ASP A 169 -11.88 17.50 2.21
N GLY A 170 -12.85 17.20 3.07
CA GLY A 170 -14.14 17.90 3.16
C GLY A 170 -15.21 17.39 2.19
N PHE A 171 -14.96 16.31 1.46
CA PHE A 171 -15.96 15.67 0.61
C PHE A 171 -16.68 14.54 1.37
N PRO A 172 -17.97 14.27 1.06
CA PRO A 172 -18.70 13.17 1.69
C PRO A 172 -18.02 11.81 1.45
N LYS A 173 -17.95 10.95 2.47
CA LYS A 173 -17.36 9.60 2.32
C LYS A 173 -18.05 8.74 1.27
N ILE A 174 -19.35 8.95 1.08
CA ILE A 174 -20.12 8.28 0.02
C ILE A 174 -19.61 8.68 -1.38
N ALA A 175 -19.15 9.92 -1.58
CA ALA A 175 -18.61 10.38 -2.85
C ALA A 175 -17.25 9.73 -3.15
N HIS A 176 -16.40 9.56 -2.13
CA HIS A 176 -15.17 8.76 -2.24
C HIS A 176 -15.47 7.32 -2.62
N LYS A 177 -16.38 6.65 -1.92
CA LYS A 177 -16.79 5.29 -2.25
C LYS A 177 -17.30 5.15 -3.70
N GLU A 178 -18.11 6.10 -4.17
CA GLU A 178 -18.62 6.09 -5.56
C GLU A 178 -17.49 6.28 -6.59
N MET A 179 -16.55 7.20 -6.31
CA MET A 179 -15.34 7.41 -7.11
C MET A 179 -14.49 6.13 -7.17
N ASP A 180 -14.23 5.52 -6.01
CA ASP A 180 -13.38 4.33 -5.89
C ASP A 180 -14.00 3.15 -6.61
N LEU A 181 -15.30 2.86 -6.41
CA LEU A 181 -16.00 1.79 -7.12
C LEU A 181 -15.94 1.95 -8.64
N HIS A 182 -16.13 3.17 -9.15
CA HIS A 182 -16.04 3.48 -10.58
C HIS A 182 -14.63 3.31 -11.12
N ASN A 183 -13.62 3.89 -10.46
CA ASN A 183 -12.23 3.78 -10.88
C ASN A 183 -11.69 2.34 -10.78
N ASN A 184 -12.18 1.58 -9.80
CA ASN A 184 -11.94 0.15 -9.68
C ASN A 184 -12.47 -0.59 -10.92
N GLU A 185 -13.69 -0.30 -11.40
CA GLU A 185 -14.26 -0.90 -12.61
C GLU A 185 -13.45 -0.55 -13.87
N VAL A 186 -13.12 0.73 -14.07
CA VAL A 186 -12.30 1.18 -15.20
C VAL A 186 -10.93 0.48 -15.20
N GLY A 187 -10.29 0.39 -14.02
CA GLY A 187 -9.03 -0.33 -13.84
C GLY A 187 -9.13 -1.80 -14.25
N ARG A 188 -10.19 -2.50 -13.81
CA ARG A 188 -10.39 -3.92 -14.18
C ARG A 188 -10.48 -4.11 -15.68
N TYR A 189 -11.25 -3.25 -16.37
CA TYR A 189 -11.38 -3.30 -17.83
C TYR A 189 -10.03 -3.10 -18.54
N ILE A 190 -9.23 -2.13 -18.08
CA ILE A 190 -7.88 -1.89 -18.64
C ILE A 190 -6.99 -3.12 -18.41
N GLY A 191 -7.03 -3.73 -17.22
CA GLY A 191 -6.27 -4.94 -16.93
C GLY A 191 -6.64 -6.13 -17.83
N GLU A 192 -7.92 -6.33 -18.12
CA GLU A 192 -8.40 -7.37 -19.03
C GLU A 192 -7.86 -7.20 -20.46
N GLU A 193 -7.88 -5.98 -20.97
CA GLU A 193 -7.42 -5.67 -22.33
C GLU A 193 -5.89 -5.71 -22.45
N ASN A 194 -5.16 -5.65 -21.34
CA ASN A 194 -3.70 -5.53 -21.30
C ASN A 194 -3.03 -6.66 -20.49
N GLY A 195 -3.59 -7.87 -20.50
CA GLY A 195 -3.12 -8.99 -19.67
C GLY A 195 -1.67 -9.49 -19.89
N ASN A 196 -0.95 -8.95 -20.89
CA ASN A 196 0.48 -9.23 -21.11
C ASN A 196 1.39 -8.03 -20.82
N ALA A 197 0.83 -6.89 -20.41
CA ALA A 197 1.61 -5.72 -20.05
C ALA A 197 2.42 -5.99 -18.78
N SER A 198 3.63 -5.45 -18.74
CA SER A 198 4.37 -5.33 -17.48
C SER A 198 3.73 -4.29 -16.56
N GLU A 199 4.07 -4.34 -15.27
CA GLU A 199 3.58 -3.38 -14.26
C GLU A 199 3.84 -1.91 -14.68
N ASP A 200 5.03 -1.63 -15.23
CA ASP A 200 5.40 -0.29 -15.70
C ASP A 200 4.60 0.14 -16.95
N GLU A 201 4.38 -0.78 -17.90
CA GLU A 201 3.58 -0.51 -19.10
C GLU A 201 2.10 -0.27 -18.73
N LEU A 202 1.56 -1.06 -17.80
CA LEU A 202 0.18 -0.92 -17.33
C LEU A 202 0.01 0.42 -16.58
N ALA A 203 0.99 0.78 -15.75
CA ALA A 203 1.04 2.08 -15.10
C ALA A 203 1.13 3.23 -16.12
N ASP A 204 1.93 3.11 -17.19
CA ASP A 204 2.00 4.11 -18.26
C ASP A 204 0.67 4.28 -19.01
N ILE A 205 -0.02 3.17 -19.29
CA ILE A 205 -1.33 3.17 -19.96
C ILE A 205 -2.35 3.92 -19.10
N ILE A 206 -2.46 3.56 -17.82
CA ILE A 206 -3.45 4.16 -16.90
C ILE A 206 -3.10 5.63 -16.65
N TYR A 207 -1.83 5.96 -16.43
CA TYR A 207 -1.39 7.34 -16.23
C TYR A 207 -1.72 8.20 -17.45
N SER A 208 -1.42 7.72 -18.66
CA SER A 208 -1.76 8.43 -19.89
C SER A 208 -3.27 8.59 -20.08
N ASN A 209 -4.06 7.59 -19.67
CA ASN A 209 -5.52 7.64 -19.74
C ASN A 209 -6.08 8.76 -18.84
N ILE A 210 -5.58 8.91 -17.61
CA ILE A 210 -6.03 9.94 -16.66
C ILE A 210 -5.91 11.36 -17.21
N TYR A 211 -4.87 11.64 -18.00
CA TYR A 211 -4.67 12.95 -18.63
C TYR A 211 -5.28 13.09 -20.03
N SER A 212 -5.98 12.06 -20.52
CA SER A 212 -6.65 12.11 -21.81
C SER A 212 -8.00 12.83 -21.73
N GLU A 213 -8.38 13.52 -22.80
CA GLU A 213 -9.70 14.18 -22.91
C GLU A 213 -10.87 13.18 -22.84
N SER A 214 -10.61 11.91 -23.15
CA SER A 214 -11.59 10.83 -23.13
C SER A 214 -11.48 9.94 -21.89
N THR A 215 -10.80 10.40 -20.82
CA THR A 215 -10.65 9.63 -19.59
C THR A 215 -12.01 9.19 -19.06
N GLN A 216 -12.08 7.93 -18.63
CA GLN A 216 -13.22 7.44 -17.86
C GLN A 216 -12.97 7.52 -16.36
N PHE A 217 -11.73 7.74 -15.92
CA PHE A 217 -11.43 7.94 -14.50
C PHE A 217 -12.06 9.24 -13.99
N VAL A 218 -12.53 9.21 -12.75
CA VAL A 218 -13.13 10.35 -12.06
C VAL A 218 -12.38 10.64 -10.77
N TRP A 219 -12.37 11.91 -10.36
CA TRP A 219 -11.81 12.37 -9.08
C TRP A 219 -12.66 13.51 -8.53
N LEU A 220 -12.58 13.75 -7.23
CA LEU A 220 -13.41 14.74 -6.52
C LEU A 220 -12.82 16.15 -6.58
N HIS A 221 -11.50 16.27 -6.57
CA HIS A 221 -10.80 17.54 -6.66
C HIS A 221 -9.41 17.42 -7.30
N ASP A 222 -8.87 18.56 -7.74
CA ASP A 222 -7.51 18.65 -8.30
C ASP A 222 -6.42 18.58 -7.23
#